data_AF-A0A7S1WAG0-F1
#
_entry.id   AF-A0A7S1WAG0-F1
#
_cell.length_a   1.000
_cell.length_b   1.000
_cell.length_c   1.000
_cell.angle_alpha   90.00
_cell.angle_beta   90.00
_cell.angle_gamma   90.00
#
_symmetry.space_group_name_H-M   'P 1'
#
loop_
_entity.id
_entity.type
_entity.pdbx_description
1 polymer ?
#
loop_
_entity_poly.entity_id
_entity_poly.type
_entity_poly.pdbx_seq_one_letter_code
_entity_poly.pdbx_strand_id
1 'polypeptide(L)'
;VVRAQHNDTALVVDQPWHQDRDTTEDVRLQIAVHGWTGSGGPLEVLPASHRLHGRLRPPDELFPRARRMDQAGRGDVFIYFPRVRHRGTKRTSRKVRTTLDLVLHSVGRSYHEESERDPELVAKRFLSGTPAQRALEKFKELWNERAEHNRLHPEL
;
A
#
# COMPACT_ATOMS: atom_id res chain seq x y z
N VAL A 1 13.90 1.92 42.06
CA VAL A 1 13.64 0.90 41.01
C VAL A 1 12.37 1.31 40.27
N VAL A 2 12.52 2.08 39.18
CA VAL A 2 11.38 2.51 38.34
C VAL A 2 11.20 1.45 37.26
N ARG A 3 10.15 0.64 37.37
CA ARG A 3 9.76 -0.30 36.32
C ARG A 3 9.11 0.50 35.20
N ALA A 4 9.78 0.58 34.05
CA ALA A 4 9.15 1.04 32.82
C ALA A 4 8.01 0.06 32.48
N GLN A 5 6.76 0.51 32.64
CA GLN A 5 5.62 -0.16 32.04
C GLN A 5 5.75 0.03 30.53
N HIS A 6 6.13 -1.03 29.81
CA HIS A 6 5.93 -1.11 28.37
C HIS A 6 4.43 -1.05 28.11
N ASN A 7 3.95 0.13 27.74
CA ASN A 7 2.62 0.29 27.14
C ASN A 7 2.66 -0.35 25.75
N ASP A 8 2.41 -1.65 25.70
CA ASP A 8 2.14 -2.43 24.48
C ASP A 8 0.75 -2.09 23.89
N THR A 9 0.43 -0.80 23.75
CA THR A 9 -0.70 -0.37 22.93
C THR A 9 -0.25 -0.36 21.48
N ALA A 10 -0.13 -1.55 20.90
CA ALA A 10 0.00 -1.70 19.46
C ALA A 10 -1.24 -1.10 18.80
N LEU A 11 -1.12 0.16 18.33
CA LEU A 11 -2.14 0.99 17.70
C LEU A 11 -3.08 0.15 16.83
N VAL A 12 -4.28 -0.10 17.35
CA VAL A 12 -5.36 -0.82 16.68
C VAL A 12 -6.05 0.18 15.76
N VAL A 13 -5.46 0.44 14.59
CA VAL A 13 -6.03 1.39 13.62
C VAL A 13 -6.91 0.61 12.65
N ASP A 14 -8.21 0.74 12.81
CA ASP A 14 -9.17 0.47 11.73
C ASP A 14 -9.08 1.65 10.76
N GLN A 15 -8.71 1.39 9.51
CA GLN A 15 -8.61 2.46 8.52
C GLN A 15 -10.01 2.74 7.96
N PRO A 16 -10.45 4.01 7.91
CA PRO A 16 -11.68 4.34 7.21
C PRO A 16 -11.54 4.02 5.71
N TRP A 17 -12.66 3.79 5.03
CA TRP A 17 -12.68 3.67 3.59
C TRP A 17 -12.10 4.93 2.94
N HIS A 18 -11.07 4.75 2.12
CA HIS A 18 -10.41 5.85 1.43
C HIS A 18 -9.97 5.42 0.02
N GLN A 19 -9.56 6.42 -0.76
CA GLN A 19 -8.83 6.26 -2.02
C GLN A 19 -7.48 6.93 -1.82
N ASP A 20 -6.43 6.40 -2.43
CA ASP A 20 -5.09 6.95 -2.30
C ASP A 20 -4.95 8.28 -3.04
N ARG A 21 -5.32 8.25 -4.33
CA ARG A 21 -5.19 9.39 -5.24
C ARG A 21 -6.17 9.24 -6.39
N ASP A 22 -6.65 10.37 -6.90
CA ASP A 22 -7.53 10.40 -8.05
C ASP A 22 -6.72 10.37 -9.36
N THR A 23 -6.12 9.22 -9.68
CA THR A 23 -5.31 9.05 -10.91
C THR A 23 -5.42 7.65 -11.48
N THR A 24 -5.40 7.55 -12.81
CA THR A 24 -5.41 6.28 -13.55
C THR A 24 -4.03 5.89 -14.10
N GLU A 25 -3.02 6.74 -13.89
CA GLU A 25 -1.66 6.55 -14.45
C GLU A 25 -0.71 5.85 -13.48
N ASP A 26 -1.20 5.54 -12.27
CA ASP A 26 -0.45 4.89 -11.22
C ASP A 26 -1.09 3.55 -10.86
N VAL A 27 -0.26 2.61 -10.38
CA VAL A 27 -0.70 1.35 -9.79
C VAL A 27 -0.03 1.17 -8.43
N ARG A 28 -0.78 0.67 -7.45
CA ARG A 28 -0.26 0.29 -6.12
C ARG A 28 0.10 -1.19 -6.11
N LEU A 29 1.26 -1.49 -5.53
CA LEU A 29 1.66 -2.84 -5.15
C LEU A 29 1.80 -2.89 -3.64
N GLN A 30 0.98 -3.70 -2.99
CA GLN A 30 1.10 -4.01 -1.58
C GLN A 30 1.64 -5.43 -1.42
N ILE A 31 2.83 -5.55 -0.85
CA ILE A 31 3.54 -6.83 -0.70
C ILE A 31 3.49 -7.27 0.76
N ALA A 32 3.09 -8.51 0.99
CA ALA A 32 3.09 -9.11 2.31
C ALA A 32 4.52 -9.42 2.79
N VAL A 33 5.02 -8.69 3.79
CA VAL A 33 6.35 -8.97 4.37
C VAL A 33 6.30 -10.24 5.23
N HIS A 34 5.16 -10.49 5.86
CA HIS A 34 4.86 -11.70 6.61
C HIS A 34 3.48 -12.21 6.23
N GLY A 35 3.27 -13.53 6.35
CA GLY A 35 1.94 -14.08 6.13
C GLY A 35 0.94 -13.71 7.23
N TRP A 36 -0.33 -13.56 6.86
CA TRP A 36 -1.43 -13.29 7.81
C TRP A 36 -2.67 -14.13 7.52
N THR A 37 -3.55 -14.17 8.51
CA THR A 37 -4.92 -14.71 8.40
C THR A 37 -5.94 -13.61 8.67
N GLY A 38 -7.24 -13.89 8.59
CA GLY A 38 -8.30 -12.87 8.63
C GLY A 38 -8.37 -12.07 9.94
N SER A 39 -7.65 -12.50 10.97
CA SER A 39 -7.48 -11.79 12.25
C SER A 39 -6.37 -10.73 12.23
N GLY A 40 -5.50 -10.73 11.21
CA GLY A 40 -4.37 -9.81 11.04
C GLY A 40 -4.76 -8.40 10.62
N GLY A 41 -6.06 -8.12 10.48
CA GLY A 41 -6.57 -6.90 9.87
C GLY A 41 -6.34 -6.93 8.36
N PRO A 42 -7.02 -7.79 7.59
CA PRO A 42 -6.79 -7.89 6.15
C PRO A 42 -7.13 -6.59 5.39
N LEU A 43 -6.58 -6.49 4.18
CA LEU A 43 -7.00 -5.53 3.17
C LEU A 43 -8.43 -5.84 2.72
N GLU A 44 -9.29 -4.83 2.74
CA GLU A 44 -10.59 -4.86 2.09
C GLU A 44 -10.62 -3.87 0.95
N VAL A 45 -11.20 -4.30 -0.17
CA VAL A 45 -11.36 -3.50 -1.38
C VAL A 45 -12.81 -3.53 -1.84
N LEU A 46 -13.25 -2.44 -2.45
CA LEU A 46 -14.51 -2.41 -3.18
C LEU A 46 -14.22 -2.67 -4.66
N PRO A 47 -14.56 -3.85 -5.20
CA PRO A 47 -14.30 -4.16 -6.60
C PRO A 47 -14.93 -3.12 -7.52
N ALA A 48 -14.25 -2.79 -8.63
CA ALA A 48 -14.71 -1.80 -9.63
C ALA A 48 -14.91 -0.35 -9.13
N SER A 49 -14.61 -0.03 -7.87
CA SER A 49 -14.75 1.34 -7.33
C SER A 49 -13.82 2.38 -8.00
N HIS A 50 -12.76 1.95 -8.70
CA HIS A 50 -11.91 2.82 -9.52
C HIS A 50 -12.65 3.54 -10.66
N ARG A 51 -13.86 3.08 -11.02
CA ARG A 51 -14.71 3.70 -12.06
C ARG A 51 -15.56 4.86 -11.53
N LEU A 52 -15.61 5.05 -10.22
CA LEU A 52 -16.40 6.12 -9.61
C LEU A 52 -15.63 7.43 -9.61
N HIS A 53 -15.68 8.15 -10.73
CA HIS A 53 -15.21 9.54 -10.77
C HIS A 53 -16.12 10.45 -9.94
N GLY A 54 -15.56 11.20 -8.99
CA GLY A 54 -16.22 12.32 -8.31
C GLY A 54 -17.49 12.00 -7.49
N ARG A 55 -17.87 10.72 -7.37
CA ARG A 55 -19.09 10.34 -6.63
C ARG A 55 -18.75 10.07 -5.16
N LEU A 56 -19.09 11.05 -4.32
CA LEU A 56 -18.98 11.01 -2.85
C LEU A 56 -19.99 10.09 -2.15
N ARG A 57 -20.79 9.30 -2.89
CA ARG A 57 -21.79 8.44 -2.23
C ARG A 57 -21.13 7.44 -1.27
N PRO A 58 -21.80 7.11 -0.15
CA PRO A 58 -21.34 6.07 0.75
C PRO A 58 -21.07 4.79 -0.05
N PRO A 59 -19.89 4.18 0.09
CA PRO A 59 -19.49 3.03 -0.73
C PRO A 59 -20.47 1.86 -0.63
N ASP A 60 -21.13 1.73 0.52
CA ASP A 60 -22.05 0.65 0.88
C ASP A 60 -23.34 0.64 0.03
N GLU A 61 -23.71 1.78 -0.58
CA GLU A 61 -24.88 1.87 -1.46
C GLU A 61 -24.60 1.40 -2.90
N LEU A 62 -23.34 1.44 -3.34
CA LEU A 62 -22.95 1.17 -4.72
C LEU A 62 -22.28 -0.20 -4.91
N PHE A 63 -21.70 -0.75 -3.85
CA PHE A 63 -21.04 -2.06 -3.90
C PHE A 63 -21.56 -2.92 -2.75
N PRO A 64 -22.45 -3.87 -3.03
CA PRO A 64 -23.09 -4.65 -1.98
C PRO A 64 -22.13 -5.57 -1.21
N ARG A 65 -20.89 -5.77 -1.70
CA ARG A 65 -19.90 -6.66 -1.07
C ARG A 65 -18.47 -6.15 -1.26
N ALA A 66 -17.85 -5.71 -0.18
CA ALA A 66 -16.40 -5.58 -0.11
C ALA A 66 -15.75 -6.96 -0.28
N ARG A 67 -14.61 -7.00 -0.98
CA ARG A 67 -13.76 -8.19 -1.06
C ARG A 67 -12.67 -8.08 0.00
N ARG A 68 -12.63 -9.06 0.88
CA ARG A 68 -11.66 -9.16 1.98
C ARG A 68 -10.55 -10.15 1.62
N MET A 69 -9.30 -9.74 1.84
CA MET A 69 -8.11 -10.57 1.60
C MET A 69 -7.69 -11.27 2.89
N ASP A 70 -8.50 -12.24 3.31
CA ASP A 70 -8.38 -12.91 4.61
C ASP A 70 -7.08 -13.68 4.81
N GLN A 71 -6.32 -13.97 3.76
CA GLN A 71 -5.03 -14.63 3.88
C GLN A 71 -4.04 -14.10 2.86
N ALA A 72 -2.78 -14.07 3.27
CA ALA A 72 -1.64 -13.85 2.40
C ALA A 72 -0.45 -14.64 2.94
N GLY A 73 0.31 -15.24 2.03
CA GLY A 73 1.65 -15.75 2.30
C GLY A 73 2.68 -14.62 2.35
N ARG A 74 3.88 -14.95 2.83
CA ARG A 74 5.03 -14.04 2.71
C ARG A 74 5.40 -13.90 1.23
N GLY A 75 5.47 -12.66 0.74
CA GLY A 75 5.80 -12.33 -0.64
C GLY A 75 4.58 -12.19 -1.56
N ASP A 76 3.37 -12.51 -1.10
CA ASP A 76 2.15 -12.31 -1.89
C ASP A 76 1.98 -10.82 -2.21
N VAL A 77 1.58 -10.53 -3.45
CA VAL A 77 1.45 -9.17 -3.98
C VAL A 77 0.00 -8.88 -4.32
N PHE A 78 -0.52 -7.79 -3.77
CA PHE A 78 -1.82 -7.23 -4.12
C PHE A 78 -1.61 -6.03 -5.04
N ILE A 79 -2.22 -6.07 -6.22
CA ILE A 79 -2.11 -5.02 -7.24
C ILE A 79 -3.47 -4.36 -7.40
N TYR A 80 -3.54 -3.04 -7.24
CA TYR A 80 -4.78 -2.28 -7.40
C TYR A 80 -4.52 -0.84 -7.86
N PHE A 81 -5.52 -0.24 -8.52
CA PHE A 81 -5.45 1.18 -8.88
C PHE A 81 -5.58 2.05 -7.62
N PRO A 82 -4.89 3.20 -7.50
CA PRO A 82 -5.02 4.14 -6.38
C PRO A 82 -6.45 4.63 -6.14
N ARG A 83 -7.28 4.58 -7.18
CA ARG A 83 -8.71 4.97 -7.14
C ARG A 83 -9.62 3.88 -6.57
N VAL A 84 -9.12 2.67 -6.39
CA VAL A 84 -9.89 1.62 -5.70
C VAL A 84 -10.08 2.06 -4.27
N ARG A 85 -11.36 2.13 -3.84
CA ARG A 85 -11.71 2.30 -2.44
C ARG A 85 -11.27 1.07 -1.67
N HIS A 86 -10.45 1.29 -0.66
CA HIS A 86 -9.90 0.23 0.16
C HIS A 86 -9.73 0.68 1.62
N ARG A 87 -9.48 -0.29 2.49
CA ARG A 87 -9.10 -0.08 3.88
C ARG A 87 -8.31 -1.25 4.43
N GLY A 88 -7.45 -1.00 5.41
CA GLY A 88 -7.00 -2.00 6.36
C GLY A 88 -8.02 -2.17 7.48
N THR A 89 -8.56 -3.37 7.65
CA THR A 89 -9.51 -3.64 8.74
C THR A 89 -8.83 -3.74 10.09
N LYS A 90 -9.64 -3.55 11.15
CA LYS A 90 -9.23 -3.78 12.53
C LYS A 90 -8.53 -5.13 12.71
N ARG A 91 -7.31 -5.09 13.23
CA ARG A 91 -6.57 -6.28 13.66
C ARG A 91 -7.11 -6.78 15.00
N THR A 92 -7.40 -8.08 15.07
CA THR A 92 -7.80 -8.76 16.31
C THR A 92 -6.72 -9.72 16.83
N SER A 93 -5.74 -10.08 16.01
CA SER A 93 -4.59 -10.90 16.43
C SER A 93 -3.50 -10.08 17.12
N ARG A 94 -2.70 -10.73 17.96
CA ARG A 94 -1.47 -10.16 18.55
C ARG A 94 -0.29 -10.09 17.56
N LYS A 95 -0.33 -10.83 16.45
CA LYS A 95 0.72 -10.81 15.42
C LYS A 95 0.65 -9.51 14.63
N VAL A 96 1.78 -8.83 14.46
CA VAL A 96 1.85 -7.60 13.66
C VAL A 96 1.75 -7.94 12.17
N ARG A 97 0.88 -7.21 11.44
CA ARG A 97 0.82 -7.24 9.99
C ARG A 97 1.78 -6.21 9.44
N THR A 98 2.69 -6.63 8.58
CA THR A 98 3.67 -5.74 7.93
C THR A 98 3.55 -5.91 6.42
N THR A 99 3.39 -4.80 5.72
CA THR A 99 3.33 -4.72 4.26
C THR A 99 4.38 -3.74 3.75
N LEU A 100 4.89 -3.99 2.55
CA LEU A 100 5.66 -3.02 1.78
C LEU A 100 4.74 -2.47 0.69
N ASP A 101 4.50 -1.17 0.71
CA ASP A 101 3.63 -0.49 -0.25
C ASP A 101 4.47 0.31 -1.25
N LEU A 102 4.32 -0.01 -2.53
CA LEU A 102 4.98 0.65 -3.65
C LEU A 102 3.95 1.34 -4.54
N VAL A 103 4.33 2.48 -5.12
CA VAL A 103 3.58 3.14 -6.20
C VAL A 103 4.39 3.02 -7.48
N LEU A 104 3.80 2.44 -8.51
CA LEU A 104 4.37 2.44 -9.85
C LEU A 104 3.71 3.53 -10.67
N HIS A 105 4.53 4.40 -11.24
CA HIS A 105 4.11 5.52 -12.08
C HIS A 105 4.42 5.21 -13.54
N SER A 106 3.53 5.59 -14.45
CA SER A 106 3.86 5.61 -15.88
C SER A 106 4.97 6.61 -16.18
N VAL A 107 5.94 6.22 -17.02
CA VAL A 107 7.04 7.11 -17.47
C VAL A 107 6.51 8.28 -18.32
N GLY A 108 5.33 8.14 -18.94
CA GLY A 108 4.67 9.17 -19.74
C GLY A 108 3.67 10.04 -18.98
N ARG A 109 3.66 9.97 -17.64
CA ARG A 109 2.70 10.70 -16.81
C ARG A 109 2.87 12.21 -16.98
N SER A 110 1.78 12.89 -17.32
CA SER A 110 1.72 14.35 -17.29
C SER A 110 1.27 14.79 -15.90
N TYR A 111 2.11 15.51 -15.17
CA TYR A 111 1.74 16.07 -13.87
C TYR A 111 0.71 17.18 -14.09
N HIS A 112 -0.54 16.94 -13.71
CA HIS A 112 -1.55 17.99 -13.65
C HIS A 112 -1.42 18.72 -12.31
N GLU A 113 -1.34 20.06 -12.34
CA GLU A 113 -1.12 20.95 -11.18
C GLU A 113 -2.08 20.66 -10.01
N GLU A 114 -3.32 20.24 -10.30
CA GLU A 114 -4.32 19.91 -9.27
C GLU A 114 -4.07 18.57 -8.56
N SER A 115 -3.27 17.69 -9.14
CA SER A 115 -2.95 16.38 -8.57
C SER A 115 -1.86 16.46 -7.49
N GLU A 116 -1.20 17.61 -7.35
CA GLU A 116 -0.14 17.88 -6.39
C GLU A 116 -0.71 18.43 -5.09
N ARG A 117 -1.17 17.53 -4.20
CA ARG A 117 -1.01 17.81 -2.77
C ARG A 117 0.47 17.64 -2.45
N ASP A 118 1.22 18.72 -2.69
CA ASP A 118 2.57 19.01 -2.23
C ASP A 118 3.54 17.79 -2.24
N PRO A 119 4.29 17.61 -3.33
CA PRO A 119 5.35 16.60 -3.45
C PRO A 119 6.35 16.67 -2.29
N GLU A 120 6.62 17.86 -1.72
CA GLU A 120 7.50 17.98 -0.56
C GLU A 120 6.88 17.38 0.70
N LEU A 121 5.56 17.40 0.86
CA LEU A 121 4.87 16.89 2.04
C LEU A 121 4.81 15.35 2.06
N VAL A 122 4.70 14.74 0.87
CA VAL A 122 4.80 13.28 0.69
C VAL A 122 6.26 12.85 0.85
N ALA A 123 7.20 13.57 0.23
CA ALA A 123 8.63 13.28 0.35
C ALA A 123 9.13 13.46 1.79
N LYS A 124 8.78 14.55 2.49
CA LYS A 124 9.17 14.80 3.90
C LYS A 124 8.66 13.72 4.87
N ARG A 125 7.50 13.10 4.62
CA ARG A 125 6.99 11.99 5.45
C ARG A 125 7.78 10.68 5.30
N PHE A 126 8.37 10.44 4.12
CA PHE A 126 9.15 9.24 3.86
C PHE A 126 10.67 9.44 4.04
N LEU A 127 11.16 10.67 3.94
CA LEU A 127 12.59 10.97 3.80
C LEU A 127 13.38 11.20 5.09
N SER A 128 12.78 11.13 6.28
CA SER A 128 13.51 11.33 7.53
C SER A 128 14.03 10.02 8.15
N GLY A 129 15.07 9.41 7.57
CA GLY A 129 15.94 8.43 8.21
C GLY A 129 15.32 7.07 8.60
N THR A 130 14.18 6.66 8.03
CA THR A 130 13.44 5.47 8.49
C THR A 130 13.86 4.17 7.79
N PRO A 131 13.55 2.99 8.37
CA PRO A 131 13.73 1.68 7.71
C PRO A 131 13.14 1.59 6.29
N ALA A 132 12.12 2.38 5.96
CA ALA A 132 11.54 2.44 4.63
C ALA A 132 12.51 2.99 3.57
N GLN A 133 13.36 3.96 3.91
CA GLN A 133 14.40 4.43 2.98
C GLN A 133 15.46 3.37 2.72
N ARG A 134 15.92 2.67 3.76
CA ARG A 134 16.89 1.56 3.58
C ARG A 134 16.30 0.44 2.73
N ALA A 135 15.02 0.12 2.91
CA ALA A 135 14.32 -0.85 2.07
C ALA A 135 14.19 -0.39 0.62
N LEU A 136 13.90 0.91 0.39
CA LEU A 136 13.80 1.49 -0.95
C LEU A 136 15.15 1.50 -1.67
N GLU A 137 16.23 1.91 -0.99
CA GLU A 137 17.58 1.90 -1.56
C GLU A 137 18.03 0.49 -1.90
N LYS A 138 17.78 -0.49 -1.00
CA LYS A 138 18.09 -1.89 -1.30
C LYS A 138 17.26 -2.44 -2.45
N PHE A 139 15.99 -2.04 -2.57
CA PHE A 139 15.15 -2.42 -3.71
C PHE A 139 15.70 -1.85 -5.03
N LYS A 140 16.08 -0.58 -5.07
CA LYS A 140 16.67 0.04 -6.26
C LYS A 140 17.96 -0.67 -6.70
N GLU A 141 18.84 -0.98 -5.75
CA GLU A 141 20.07 -1.73 -6.01
C GLU A 141 19.75 -3.09 -6.68
N LEU A 142 18.91 -3.91 -6.05
CA LEU A 142 18.53 -5.23 -6.57
C LEU A 142 17.80 -5.16 -7.91
N TRP A 143 16.97 -4.13 -8.10
CA TRP A 143 16.25 -3.92 -9.35
C TRP A 143 17.21 -3.58 -10.50
N ASN A 144 18.18 -2.69 -10.24
CA ASN A 144 19.20 -2.32 -11.23
C ASN A 144 20.11 -3.50 -11.57
N GLU A 145 20.53 -4.29 -10.58
CA GLU A 145 21.28 -5.53 -10.80
C GLU A 145 20.51 -6.50 -11.71
N ARG A 146 19.20 -6.67 -11.45
CA ARG A 146 18.35 -7.54 -12.26
C ARG A 146 18.12 -7.00 -13.67
N ALA A 147 17.93 -5.69 -13.81
CA ALA A 147 17.77 -5.03 -15.10
C ALA A 147 19.04 -5.18 -15.95
N GLU A 148 20.22 -5.01 -15.36
CA GLU A 148 21.50 -5.26 -16.05
C GLU A 148 21.70 -6.73 -16.40
N HIS A 149 21.38 -7.66 -15.49
CA HIS A 149 21.44 -9.09 -15.79
C HIS A 149 20.56 -9.44 -17.01
N ASN A 150 19.32 -8.95 -17.06
CA ASN A 150 18.41 -9.19 -18.18
C ASN A 150 18.89 -8.51 -19.47
N ARG A 151 19.58 -7.37 -19.38
CA ARG A 151 20.21 -6.72 -20.53
C ARG A 151 21.36 -7.55 -21.11
N LEU A 152 22.14 -8.19 -20.24
CA LEU A 152 23.30 -9.00 -20.62
C LEU A 152 22.92 -10.42 -21.06
N HIS A 153 21.75 -10.92 -20.64
CA HIS A 153 21.26 -12.27 -20.95
C HIS A 153 19.79 -12.22 -21.42
N PRO A 154 19.51 -11.67 -22.63
CA PRO A 154 18.15 -11.51 -23.13
C PRO A 154 17.46 -12.82 -23.55
N GLU A 155 18.22 -13.92 -23.62
CA GLU A 155 17.77 -15.24 -24.11
C GLU A 155 17.18 -16.15 -23.01
N LEU A 156 17.14 -15.67 -21.75
CA LEU A 156 16.55 -16.35 -20.58
C LEU A 156 15.23 -15.68 -20.17
#